data_AF-X1ECN6-F1
#
_entry.id   AF-X1ECN6-F1
#
_cell.length_a   1.000
_cell.length_b   1.000
_cell.length_c   1.000
_cell.angle_alpha   90.00
_cell.angle_beta   90.00
_cell.angle_gamma   90.00
#
_symmetry.space_group_name_H-M   'P 1'
#
loop_
_entity.id
_entity.type
_entity.pdbx_description
1 polymer ?
#
loop_
_entity_poly.entity_id
_entity_poly.type
_entity_poly.pdbx_seq_one_letter_code
_entity_poly.pdbx_strand_id
1 'polypeptide(L)'
;DLKAARGDDISMWLTPVRLVFFSGQGALPSPIMHAMNRGTYNHIAEMPKHKWWRWFRKPSPRAVNVIPPGQSGFLNYLGEYNHAYDQLPLYDTWTYKPVLFNKKDIQNVAESYWIYYI
;
A
#
# COMPACT_ATOMS: atom_id res chain seq x y z
N ASP A 1 -25.50 18.46 -24.01
CA ASP A 1 -25.08 17.68 -25.19
C ASP A 1 -23.55 17.57 -25.17
N LEU A 2 -23.01 16.36 -25.10
CA LEU A 2 -21.56 16.12 -25.02
C LEU A 2 -20.85 16.46 -26.34
N LYS A 3 -21.55 16.29 -27.46
CA LYS A 3 -21.04 16.61 -28.79
C LYS A 3 -20.82 18.12 -28.95
N ALA A 4 -21.81 18.92 -28.54
CA ALA A 4 -21.68 20.37 -28.51
C ALA A 4 -20.55 20.87 -27.59
N ALA A 5 -20.24 20.14 -26.50
CA ALA A 5 -19.23 20.54 -25.53
C ALA A 5 -17.80 20.05 -25.86
N ARG A 6 -17.66 18.98 -26.64
CA ARG A 6 -16.38 18.25 -26.81
C ARG A 6 -16.02 17.92 -28.26
N GLY A 7 -16.84 18.34 -29.22
CA GLY A 7 -16.61 18.13 -30.65
C GLY A 7 -17.12 16.79 -31.17
N ASP A 8 -16.95 16.56 -32.47
CA ASP A 8 -17.47 15.40 -33.18
C ASP A 8 -16.67 14.11 -32.95
N ASP A 9 -15.37 14.23 -32.66
CA ASP A 9 -14.49 13.08 -32.44
C ASP A 9 -14.56 12.61 -30.98
N ILE A 10 -15.27 11.50 -30.77
CA ILE A 10 -15.44 10.86 -29.46
C ILE A 10 -14.10 10.45 -28.84
N SER A 11 -13.07 10.14 -29.64
CA SER A 11 -11.76 9.75 -29.12
C SER A 11 -11.08 10.85 -28.30
N MET A 12 -11.49 12.11 -28.52
CA MET A 12 -11.01 13.30 -27.83
C MET A 12 -11.84 13.66 -26.59
N TRP A 13 -12.89 12.90 -26.27
CA TRP A 13 -13.78 13.19 -25.14
C TRP A 13 -13.15 12.76 -23.79
N LEU A 14 -12.01 13.34 -23.45
CA LEU A 14 -11.31 13.08 -22.19
C LEU A 14 -12.03 13.76 -21.02
N THR A 15 -12.69 12.98 -20.17
CA THR A 15 -13.30 13.49 -18.93
C THR A 15 -12.28 13.51 -17.80
N PRO A 16 -12.34 14.51 -16.89
CA PRO A 16 -11.44 14.55 -15.75
C PRO A 16 -11.61 13.31 -14.87
N VAL A 17 -10.48 12.77 -14.39
CA VAL A 17 -10.48 11.68 -13.41
C VAL A 17 -10.86 12.24 -12.04
N ARG A 18 -11.68 11.50 -11.30
CA ARG A 18 -12.03 11.86 -9.92
C ARG A 18 -10.84 11.61 -9.00
N LEU A 19 -10.57 12.55 -8.11
CA LEU A 19 -9.57 12.42 -7.06
C LEU A 19 -10.24 12.30 -5.70
N VAL A 20 -9.56 11.67 -4.75
CA VAL A 20 -9.95 11.60 -3.35
C VAL A 20 -8.77 11.97 -2.47
N PHE A 21 -9.06 12.40 -1.24
CA PHE A 21 -8.05 12.73 -0.23
C PHE A 21 -8.21 11.84 0.98
N PHE A 22 -7.10 11.58 1.66
CA PHE A 22 -7.14 11.00 3.01
C PHE A 22 -7.57 12.07 3.99
N SER A 23 -8.41 11.74 4.96
CA SER A 23 -8.76 12.69 6.02
C SER A 23 -7.52 13.06 6.81
N GLY A 24 -7.21 14.35 6.91
CA GLY A 24 -6.09 14.84 7.72
C GLY A 24 -6.26 14.45 9.18
N GLN A 25 -5.24 13.77 9.73
CA GLN A 25 -5.15 13.47 11.15
C GLN A 25 -3.79 13.98 11.65
N GLY A 26 -3.81 14.93 12.59
CA GLY A 26 -2.60 15.54 13.13
C GLY A 26 -2.00 16.63 12.24
N ALA A 27 -0.68 16.83 12.36
CA ALA A 27 0.06 17.92 11.70
C ALA A 27 0.50 17.61 10.24
N LEU A 28 0.26 16.39 9.78
CA LEU A 28 0.68 15.91 8.47
C LEU A 28 -0.33 16.31 7.37
N PRO A 29 0.14 16.71 6.18
CA PRO A 29 -0.75 17.05 5.07
C PRO A 29 -1.58 15.85 4.62
N SER A 30 -2.77 16.12 4.07
CA SER A 30 -3.66 15.11 3.51
C SER A 30 -3.24 14.75 2.08
N PRO A 31 -2.75 13.52 1.81
CA PRO A 31 -2.38 13.12 0.45
C PRO A 31 -3.61 12.94 -0.43
N ILE A 32 -3.40 13.13 -1.74
CA ILE A 32 -4.41 12.94 -2.80
C ILE A 32 -4.07 11.70 -3.63
N MET A 33 -5.11 11.03 -4.17
CA MET A 33 -4.97 9.89 -5.08
C MET A 33 -6.18 9.77 -6.02
N HIS A 34 -6.11 8.89 -7.01
CA HIS A 34 -7.26 8.60 -7.86
C HIS A 34 -8.39 7.97 -7.05
N ALA A 35 -9.63 8.35 -7.38
CA ALA A 35 -10.82 7.75 -6.79
C ALA A 35 -10.94 6.29 -7.25
N MET A 36 -10.81 5.35 -6.32
CA MET A 36 -10.94 3.92 -6.57
C MET A 36 -12.03 3.35 -5.68
N ASN A 37 -12.99 2.61 -6.25
CA ASN A 37 -13.93 1.81 -5.46
C ASN A 37 -13.23 0.53 -5.00
N ARG A 38 -12.42 0.68 -3.96
CA ARG A 38 -11.46 -0.31 -3.46
C ARG A 38 -11.36 -0.18 -1.95
N GLY A 39 -11.05 -1.29 -1.27
CA GLY A 39 -10.84 -1.27 0.18
C GLY A 39 -9.63 -0.42 0.58
N THR A 40 -9.73 0.29 1.70
CA THR A 40 -8.71 1.22 2.23
C THR A 40 -7.29 0.63 2.28
N TYR A 41 -7.19 -0.68 2.49
CA TYR A 41 -5.97 -1.46 2.32
C TYR A 41 -6.33 -2.80 1.67
N ASN A 42 -5.33 -3.50 1.13
CA ASN A 42 -5.53 -4.85 0.63
C ASN A 42 -4.41 -5.77 1.07
N HIS A 43 -4.79 -7.02 1.28
CA HIS A 43 -3.90 -8.13 1.57
C HIS A 43 -4.31 -9.30 0.69
N ILE A 44 -3.36 -9.86 -0.06
CA ILE A 44 -3.56 -11.03 -0.90
C ILE A 44 -2.65 -12.11 -0.35
N ALA A 45 -3.23 -13.19 0.17
CA ALA A 45 -2.50 -14.28 0.81
C ALA A 45 -2.81 -15.62 0.14
N GLU A 46 -1.76 -16.38 -0.12
CA GLU A 46 -1.79 -17.78 -0.49
C GLU A 46 -1.37 -18.62 0.71
N MET A 47 -2.23 -19.56 1.10
CA MET A 47 -1.97 -20.54 2.16
C MET A 47 -1.63 -21.89 1.52
N PRO A 48 -0.34 -22.21 1.30
CA PRO A 48 0.06 -23.41 0.61
C PRO A 48 -0.38 -24.67 1.36
N LYS A 49 -0.95 -25.63 0.63
CA LYS A 49 -1.45 -26.88 1.20
C LYS A 49 -0.32 -27.65 1.89
N HIS A 50 -0.60 -28.11 3.11
CA HIS A 50 0.28 -29.02 3.83
C HIS A 50 0.38 -30.37 3.10
N LYS A 51 1.62 -30.82 2.83
CA LYS A 51 1.88 -32.14 2.22
C LYS A 51 2.15 -33.14 3.34
N TRP A 52 1.38 -34.23 3.39
CA TRP A 52 1.43 -35.22 4.47
C TRP A 52 2.81 -35.86 4.65
N TRP A 53 3.55 -36.06 3.56
CA TRP A 53 4.94 -36.56 3.60
C TRP A 53 5.98 -35.53 4.09
N ARG A 54 5.57 -34.28 4.34
CA ARG A 54 6.41 -33.19 4.90
C ARG A 54 5.85 -32.68 6.23
N TRP A 55 5.40 -33.60 7.10
CA TRP A 55 4.78 -33.23 8.38
C TRP A 55 5.65 -32.37 9.31
N PHE A 56 6.97 -32.52 9.25
CA PHE A 56 7.93 -31.70 10.00
C PHE A 56 8.16 -30.30 9.42
N ARG A 57 7.64 -29.99 8.22
CA ARG A 57 7.89 -28.70 7.56
C ARG A 57 6.65 -28.17 6.85
N LYS A 58 5.84 -27.43 7.61
CA LYS A 58 4.71 -26.68 7.05
C LYS A 58 5.23 -25.57 6.13
N PRO A 59 4.69 -25.42 4.91
CA PRO A 59 5.06 -24.30 4.05
C PRO A 59 4.53 -22.99 4.65
N SER A 60 5.37 -21.95 4.64
CA SER A 60 4.98 -20.63 5.11
C SER A 60 3.97 -19.98 4.16
N PRO A 61 3.04 -19.14 4.67
CA PRO A 61 2.18 -18.31 3.84
C PRO A 61 3.00 -17.45 2.87
N ARG A 62 2.44 -17.19 1.69
CA ARG A 62 2.96 -16.19 0.75
C ARG A 62 1.94 -15.08 0.65
N ALA A 63 2.35 -13.84 0.87
CA ALA A 63 1.42 -12.74 0.85
C ALA A 63 2.06 -11.45 0.35
N VAL A 64 1.21 -10.59 -0.20
CA VAL A 64 1.52 -9.21 -0.54
C VAL A 64 0.45 -8.30 0.03
N ASN A 65 0.82 -7.08 0.38
CA ASN A 65 -0.11 -6.09 0.84
C ASN A 65 0.26 -4.68 0.37
N VAL A 66 -0.64 -3.76 0.64
CA VAL A 66 -0.39 -2.33 0.56
C VAL A 66 -1.22 -1.65 1.64
N ILE A 67 -0.58 -0.80 2.43
CA ILE A 67 -1.18 -0.09 3.56
C ILE A 67 -0.90 1.40 3.34
N PRO A 68 -1.72 2.10 2.54
CA PRO A 68 -1.54 3.53 2.32
C PRO A 68 -1.99 4.34 3.54
N PRO A 69 -1.50 5.59 3.71
CA PRO A 69 -0.47 6.22 2.87
C PRO A 69 0.94 5.69 3.13
N GLY A 70 1.19 5.15 4.32
CA GLY A 70 2.49 4.65 4.77
C GLY A 70 2.36 3.97 6.13
N GLN A 71 3.48 3.50 6.67
CA GLN A 71 3.51 2.74 7.93
C GLN A 71 3.52 3.62 9.18
N SER A 72 4.05 4.85 9.10
CA SER A 72 4.29 5.70 10.27
C SER A 72 3.57 7.04 10.14
N GLY A 73 2.81 7.43 11.17
CA GLY A 73 2.24 8.77 11.29
C GLY A 73 3.12 9.77 12.04
N PHE A 74 4.37 9.39 12.38
CA PHE A 74 5.24 10.22 13.20
C PHE A 74 5.83 11.38 12.40
N LEU A 75 5.69 12.59 12.96
CA LEU A 75 6.34 13.80 12.51
C LEU A 75 7.27 14.26 13.64
N ASN A 76 8.56 14.34 13.38
CA ASN A 76 9.50 14.84 14.39
C ASN A 76 9.48 16.38 14.45
N TYR A 77 10.15 16.95 15.46
CA TYR A 77 10.21 18.39 15.67
C TYR A 77 10.94 19.16 14.55
N LEU A 78 11.74 18.47 13.73
CA LEU A 78 12.41 19.01 12.55
C LEU A 78 11.53 18.99 11.31
N GLY A 79 10.32 18.42 11.40
CA GLY A 79 9.40 18.29 10.28
C GLY A 79 9.64 17.08 9.38
N GLU A 80 10.43 16.09 9.83
CA GLU A 80 10.68 14.85 9.10
C GLU A 80 9.61 13.78 9.42
N TYR A 81 9.19 13.04 8.40
CA TYR A 81 8.07 12.08 8.48
C TYR A 81 8.33 10.79 7.69
N ASN A 82 9.39 10.07 8.09
CA ASN A 82 9.78 8.83 7.42
C ASN A 82 8.64 7.80 7.40
N HIS A 83 8.44 7.17 6.24
CA HIS A 83 7.39 6.18 5.99
C HIS A 83 5.94 6.66 6.17
N ALA A 84 5.67 7.97 6.10
CA ALA A 84 4.29 8.47 6.17
C ALA A 84 3.50 8.31 4.87
N TYR A 85 4.17 8.38 3.71
CA TYR A 85 3.52 8.38 2.39
C TYR A 85 4.16 7.41 1.37
N ASP A 86 5.08 6.56 1.82
CA ASP A 86 5.89 5.69 0.95
C ASP A 86 5.10 4.58 0.25
N GLN A 87 3.88 4.28 0.70
CA GLN A 87 3.01 3.26 0.12
C GLN A 87 1.90 3.85 -0.75
N LEU A 88 1.76 5.17 -0.81
CA LEU A 88 0.76 5.83 -1.65
C LEU A 88 0.97 5.53 -3.15
N PRO A 89 2.20 5.61 -3.71
CA PRO A 89 2.42 5.23 -5.11
C PRO A 89 2.10 3.76 -5.37
N LEU A 90 2.36 2.87 -4.40
CA LEU A 90 2.03 1.45 -4.55
C LEU A 90 0.52 1.25 -4.68
N TYR A 91 -0.24 1.92 -3.83
CA TYR A 91 -1.69 1.81 -3.81
C TYR A 91 -2.33 2.35 -5.10
N ASP A 92 -1.90 3.52 -5.56
CA ASP A 92 -2.44 4.21 -6.75
C ASP A 92 -2.08 3.49 -8.06
N THR A 93 -0.94 2.79 -8.10
CA THR A 93 -0.45 2.04 -9.28
C THR A 93 -0.78 0.56 -9.25
N TRP A 94 -1.59 0.09 -8.28
CA TRP A 94 -1.94 -1.34 -8.13
C TRP A 94 -0.74 -2.26 -7.92
N THR A 95 0.33 -1.74 -7.31
CA THR A 95 1.50 -2.52 -6.91
C THR A 95 1.46 -2.81 -5.41
N TYR A 96 2.23 -3.82 -4.98
CA TYR A 96 2.17 -4.35 -3.62
C TYR A 96 3.57 -4.63 -3.10
N LYS A 97 3.74 -4.55 -1.78
CA LYS A 97 4.95 -4.99 -1.09
C LYS A 97 4.78 -6.42 -0.56
N PRO A 98 5.86 -7.22 -0.45
CA PRO A 98 5.79 -8.53 0.16
C PRO A 98 5.48 -8.44 1.66
N VAL A 99 4.64 -9.34 2.16
CA VAL A 99 4.47 -9.57 3.60
C VAL A 99 5.43 -10.68 4.01
N LEU A 100 6.35 -10.35 4.91
CA LEU A 100 7.43 -11.24 5.29
C LEU A 100 7.02 -12.08 6.49
N PHE A 101 7.17 -13.40 6.34
CA PHE A 101 6.81 -14.37 7.37
C PHE A 101 8.04 -15.04 7.99
N ASN A 102 9.02 -15.43 7.16
CA ASN A 102 10.20 -16.13 7.65
C ASN A 102 11.21 -15.14 8.22
N LYS A 103 11.82 -15.51 9.35
CA LYS A 103 12.87 -14.72 10.00
C LYS A 103 14.00 -14.32 9.03
N LYS A 104 14.45 -15.24 8.17
CA LYS A 104 15.52 -14.96 7.19
C LYS A 104 15.12 -13.86 6.21
N ASP A 105 13.89 -13.90 5.71
CA ASP A 105 13.39 -12.92 4.75
C ASP A 105 13.26 -11.53 5.40
N ILE A 106 12.79 -11.50 6.66
CA ILE A 106 12.74 -10.27 7.48
C ILE A 106 14.15 -9.70 7.68
N GLN A 107 15.11 -10.55 8.07
CA GLN A 107 16.49 -10.12 8.33
C GLN A 107 17.18 -9.53 7.11
N ASN A 108 16.88 -10.04 5.91
CA ASN A 108 17.48 -9.58 4.66
C ASN A 108 17.08 -8.16 4.25
N VAL A 109 15.93 -7.66 4.73
CA VAL A 109 15.42 -6.33 4.35
C VAL A 109 15.20 -5.41 5.56
N ALA A 110 15.64 -5.82 6.75
CA ALA A 110 15.47 -5.03 7.95
C ALA A 110 16.26 -3.71 7.85
N GLU A 111 15.57 -2.60 8.01
CA GLU A 111 16.17 -1.25 8.01
C GLU A 111 16.72 -0.87 9.40
N SER A 112 16.15 -1.41 10.49
CA SER A 112 16.63 -1.20 11.87
C SER A 112 16.27 -2.36 12.80
N TYR A 113 16.96 -2.45 13.94
CA TYR A 113 16.74 -3.45 14.99
C TYR A 113 16.76 -2.79 16.37
N TRP A 114 15.88 -3.24 17.25
CA TRP A 114 15.82 -2.79 18.64
C TRP A 114 15.64 -4.00 19.56
N ILE A 115 16.38 -4.02 20.67
CA ILE A 115 16.26 -5.03 21.73
C ILE A 115 15.76 -4.31 22.97
N TYR A 116 14.57 -4.68 23.42
CA TYR A 116 14.01 -4.18 24.66
C TYR A 116 14.44 -5.09 25.81
N TYR A 117 15.04 -4.50 26.84
CA TYR A 117 15.25 -5.16 28.13
C TYR A 117 14.09 -4.76 29.03
N ILE A 118 13.34 -5.76 29.48
CA ILE A 118 12.23 -5.63 30.43
C ILE A 118 12.73 -6.09 31.80
#